data_AF-A0A378MVB0-F1
#
_entry.id   AF-A0A378MVB0-F1
#
_cell.length_a   1.000
_cell.length_b   1.000
_cell.length_c   1.000
_cell.angle_alpha   90.00
_cell.angle_beta   90.00
_cell.angle_gamma   90.00
#
_symmetry.space_group_name_H-M   'P 1'
#
loop_
_entity.id
_entity.type
_entity.pdbx_description
1 polymer ?
#
loop_
_entity_poly.entity_id
_entity_poly.type
_entity_poly.pdbx_seq_one_letter_code
_entity_poly.pdbx_strand_id
1 'polypeptide(L)'
;MNKFLRYLQHSWLSENVIKTLPMFISLNIAAVSIWQLGISDFAMPLMLGIIAGGLVDLDNSLIGRAKNLIISLVAFSLSSIGASVSLHLGWLFVPVAVVCTFLLVMLGAIGQRYSTIAFGTLIVAVYNSLAYTPEVLWYHNVVMILLGTLLYGLVGILVYLIFPNRTVQENLASAYLALSHYLLAKSAYFDPDDDDLAAKQLALAKANSEVMAAFDKTRVALFYRLRRQHKQQRTQRMLRYYFTAQDILERASSSHYQYHELFQQLSNSDLMFRFQRVLELQAAACQKIAMSLRHREVYEHGVRGEKALQGLLNSLNYHQERGLKSAYRWRAIAENLGNIERQLAQIEQGSSSGEHIEPLSKNFTKSHRLIAENITGLSNISQAIKAHLTFESQLFRHAVRLSIVVLLCSAIVPILGFDSKGYWILLTAIFVCQPNYTATKTRLIQRVIGTIFGVLVGGSFELFNVALSLEASLG
;
A
#
# COMPACT_ATOMS: atom_id res chain seq x y z
N MET A 1 19.29 -28.66 9.54
CA MET A 1 18.37 -27.88 10.41
C MET A 1 18.42 -26.37 10.19
N ASN A 2 19.58 -25.71 10.30
CA ASN A 2 19.68 -24.22 10.28
C ASN A 2 19.32 -23.52 8.95
N LYS A 3 19.55 -24.13 7.78
CA LYS A 3 19.15 -23.54 6.48
C LYS A 3 17.63 -23.56 6.28
N PHE A 4 16.94 -24.63 6.69
CA PHE A 4 15.49 -24.76 6.55
C PHE A 4 14.76 -23.85 7.55
N LEU A 5 15.23 -23.76 8.80
CA LEU A 5 14.71 -22.82 9.79
C LEU A 5 14.98 -21.35 9.38
N ARG A 6 16.16 -21.03 8.84
CA ARG A 6 16.41 -19.71 8.23
C ARG A 6 15.47 -19.47 7.05
N TYR A 7 15.33 -20.42 6.14
CA TYR A 7 14.42 -20.29 4.98
C TYR A 7 12.97 -20.06 5.42
N LEU A 8 12.47 -20.79 6.42
CA LEU A 8 11.16 -20.58 7.03
C LEU A 8 11.07 -19.21 7.70
N GLN A 9 12.02 -18.82 8.54
CA GLN A 9 12.02 -17.51 9.22
C GLN A 9 12.13 -16.33 8.23
N HIS A 10 12.77 -16.53 7.07
CA HIS A 10 12.93 -15.54 6.02
C HIS A 10 11.75 -15.47 5.05
N SER A 11 11.07 -16.59 4.74
CA SER A 11 9.90 -16.63 3.85
C SER A 11 8.57 -16.37 4.57
N TRP A 12 8.39 -16.86 5.80
CA TRP A 12 7.15 -16.71 6.54
C TRP A 12 6.87 -15.29 7.01
N LEU A 13 7.90 -14.49 7.29
CA LEU A 13 7.68 -13.13 7.74
C LEU A 13 7.63 -12.12 6.58
N SER A 14 7.18 -12.52 5.38
CA SER A 14 6.96 -11.55 4.30
C SER A 14 6.07 -10.37 4.76
N GLU A 15 6.19 -9.21 4.12
CA GLU A 15 5.38 -8.02 4.48
C GLU A 15 3.89 -8.33 4.53
N ASN A 16 3.42 -9.15 3.58
CA ASN A 16 2.04 -9.59 3.51
C ASN A 16 1.62 -10.37 4.75
N VAL A 17 2.45 -11.29 5.22
CA VAL A 17 2.14 -12.07 6.43
C VAL A 17 2.09 -11.18 7.67
N ILE A 18 3.02 -10.24 7.80
CA ILE A 18 3.04 -9.30 8.93
C ILE A 18 1.82 -8.39 8.91
N LYS A 19 1.35 -7.97 7.73
CA LYS A 19 0.11 -7.20 7.58
C LYS A 19 -1.13 -8.00 7.95
N THR A 20 -1.14 -9.32 7.72
CA THR A 20 -2.27 -10.19 8.09
C THR A 20 -2.26 -10.62 9.56
N LEU A 21 -1.12 -10.51 10.24
CA LEU A 21 -0.91 -11.01 11.61
C LEU A 21 -1.85 -10.35 12.64
N PRO A 22 -2.10 -9.03 12.61
CA PRO A 22 -3.05 -8.40 13.52
C PRO A 22 -4.46 -8.96 13.37
N MET A 23 -4.93 -9.11 12.13
CA MET A 23 -6.26 -9.65 11.84
C MET A 23 -6.37 -11.09 12.38
N PHE A 24 -5.39 -11.94 12.08
CA PHE A 24 -5.38 -13.32 12.53
C PHE A 24 -5.39 -13.42 14.06
N ILE A 25 -4.51 -12.68 14.75
CA ILE A 25 -4.42 -12.71 16.22
C ILE A 25 -5.71 -12.19 16.85
N SER A 26 -6.25 -11.05 16.38
CA SER A 26 -7.47 -10.47 16.95
C SER A 26 -8.68 -11.38 16.79
N LEU A 27 -8.87 -12.00 15.62
CA LEU A 27 -9.98 -12.94 15.41
C LEU A 27 -9.87 -14.17 16.32
N ASN A 28 -8.67 -14.73 16.50
CA ASN A 28 -8.45 -15.88 17.38
C ASN A 28 -8.68 -15.51 18.86
N ILE A 29 -8.17 -14.36 19.30
CA ILE A 29 -8.42 -13.87 20.67
C ILE A 29 -9.92 -13.68 20.90
N ALA A 30 -10.63 -13.09 19.94
CA ALA A 30 -12.07 -12.91 20.03
C ALA A 30 -12.82 -14.25 20.08
N ALA A 31 -12.50 -15.20 19.20
CA ALA A 31 -13.13 -16.52 19.19
C ALA A 31 -12.93 -17.28 20.52
N VAL A 32 -11.70 -17.29 21.04
CA VAL A 32 -11.39 -17.92 22.34
C VAL A 32 -12.13 -17.23 23.48
N SER A 33 -12.19 -15.88 23.47
CA SER A 33 -12.89 -15.11 24.49
C SER A 33 -14.40 -15.36 24.47
N ILE A 34 -15.01 -15.40 23.29
CA ILE A 34 -16.44 -15.72 23.11
C ILE A 34 -16.74 -17.11 23.68
N TRP A 35 -15.91 -18.10 23.33
CA TRP A 35 -16.09 -19.47 23.78
C TRP A 35 -15.94 -19.61 25.30
N GLN A 36 -14.93 -18.99 25.90
CA GLN A 36 -14.69 -19.07 27.35
C GLN A 36 -15.77 -18.36 28.17
N LEU A 37 -16.31 -17.24 27.68
CA LEU A 37 -17.31 -16.46 28.38
C LEU A 37 -18.75 -16.92 28.08
N GLY A 38 -18.94 -17.81 27.11
CA GLY A 38 -20.27 -18.30 26.71
C GLY A 38 -21.13 -17.25 26.01
N ILE A 39 -20.52 -16.22 25.43
CA ILE A 39 -21.23 -15.03 24.90
C ILE A 39 -21.40 -15.15 23.38
N SER A 40 -22.07 -16.22 22.93
CA SER A 40 -22.22 -16.52 21.49
C SER A 40 -23.07 -15.47 20.76
N ASP A 41 -24.04 -14.87 21.43
CA ASP A 41 -24.96 -13.89 20.83
C ASP A 41 -24.25 -12.59 20.39
N PHE A 42 -23.13 -12.23 21.02
CA PHE A 42 -22.36 -11.02 20.69
C PHE A 42 -21.17 -11.29 19.76
N ALA A 43 -21.02 -12.52 19.26
CA ALA A 43 -19.93 -12.88 18.37
C ALA A 43 -19.94 -12.03 17.08
N MET A 44 -21.11 -11.83 16.47
CA MET A 44 -21.24 -11.13 15.21
C MET A 44 -20.81 -9.64 15.31
N PRO A 45 -21.36 -8.81 16.23
CA PRO A 45 -20.89 -7.44 16.43
C PRO A 45 -19.39 -7.31 16.70
N LEU A 46 -18.84 -8.20 17.55
CA LEU A 46 -17.43 -8.16 17.92
C LEU A 46 -16.51 -8.41 16.71
N MET A 47 -16.83 -9.43 15.91
CA MET A 47 -16.05 -9.80 14.73
C MET A 47 -16.15 -8.74 13.62
N LEU A 48 -17.33 -8.15 13.44
CA LEU A 48 -17.54 -7.03 12.52
C LEU A 48 -16.73 -5.80 12.92
N GLY A 49 -16.60 -5.54 14.23
CA GLY A 49 -15.70 -4.51 14.78
C GLY A 49 -14.23 -4.74 14.43
N ILE A 50 -13.75 -5.99 14.57
CA ILE A 50 -12.37 -6.36 14.20
C ILE A 50 -12.13 -6.13 12.70
N ILE A 51 -13.07 -6.54 11.85
CA ILE A 51 -13.00 -6.32 10.39
C ILE A 51 -12.97 -4.83 10.07
N ALA A 52 -13.83 -4.03 10.69
CA ALA A 52 -13.88 -2.59 10.49
C ALA A 52 -12.56 -1.91 10.92
N GLY A 53 -11.99 -2.31 12.06
CA GLY A 53 -10.68 -1.85 12.51
C GLY A 53 -9.57 -2.16 11.50
N GLY A 54 -9.59 -3.38 10.92
CA GLY A 54 -8.65 -3.79 9.89
C GLY A 54 -8.76 -3.02 8.58
N LEU A 55 -9.97 -2.65 8.17
CA LEU A 55 -10.19 -1.86 6.95
C LEU A 55 -9.62 -0.44 7.04
N VAL A 56 -9.54 0.12 8.25
CA VAL A 56 -9.16 1.51 8.48
C VAL A 56 -7.68 1.68 8.84
N ASP A 57 -6.97 0.60 9.13
CA ASP A 57 -5.54 0.64 9.48
C ASP A 57 -4.63 0.90 8.27
N LEU A 58 -4.33 2.18 8.03
CA LEU A 58 -3.49 2.63 6.92
C LEU A 58 -2.09 3.12 7.31
N ASP A 59 -1.80 3.32 8.60
CA ASP A 59 -0.57 4.05 8.99
C ASP A 59 0.57 3.10 9.35
N ASN A 60 1.78 3.48 8.94
CA ASN A 60 3.03 2.76 9.21
C ASN A 60 3.82 3.39 10.36
N SER A 61 3.22 4.27 11.14
CA SER A 61 3.85 4.91 12.30
C SER A 61 3.07 4.64 13.58
N LEU A 62 3.76 4.48 14.72
CA LEU A 62 3.12 4.24 16.02
C LEU A 62 2.14 5.34 16.41
N ILE A 63 2.58 6.60 16.32
CA ILE A 63 1.74 7.75 16.68
C ILE A 63 0.57 7.87 15.69
N GLY A 64 0.82 7.61 14.41
CA GLY A 64 -0.22 7.63 13.39
C GLY A 64 -1.27 6.55 13.62
N ARG A 65 -0.86 5.30 13.91
CA ARG A 65 -1.76 4.19 14.27
C ARG A 65 -2.59 4.51 15.51
N ALA A 66 -1.96 5.03 16.57
CA ALA A 66 -2.67 5.41 17.78
C ALA A 66 -3.68 6.54 17.54
N LYS A 67 -3.30 7.58 16.78
CA LYS A 67 -4.22 8.66 16.39
C LYS A 67 -5.36 8.15 15.53
N ASN A 68 -5.07 7.33 14.52
CA ASN A 68 -6.08 6.73 13.65
C ASN A 68 -7.04 5.86 14.46
N LEU A 69 -6.55 5.07 15.41
CA LEU A 69 -7.40 4.26 16.29
C LEU A 69 -8.35 5.13 17.10
N ILE A 70 -7.85 6.19 17.74
CA ILE A 70 -8.69 7.12 18.52
C ILE A 70 -9.75 7.79 17.64
N ILE A 71 -9.34 8.32 16.49
CA ILE A 71 -10.26 8.97 15.54
C ILE A 71 -11.31 7.98 15.05
N SER A 72 -10.91 6.75 14.73
CA SER A 72 -11.82 5.70 14.26
C SER A 72 -12.80 5.28 15.34
N LEU A 73 -12.36 5.12 16.60
CA LEU A 73 -13.25 4.80 17.72
C LEU A 73 -14.30 5.88 17.96
N VAL A 74 -13.91 7.16 17.86
CA VAL A 74 -14.86 8.28 17.98
C VAL A 74 -15.84 8.31 16.79
N ALA A 75 -15.34 8.15 15.57
CA ALA A 75 -16.20 8.14 14.38
C ALA A 75 -17.17 6.94 14.39
N PHE A 76 -16.68 5.76 14.75
CA PHE A 76 -17.47 4.54 14.83
C PHE A 76 -18.48 4.60 15.96
N SER A 77 -18.16 5.21 17.10
CA SER A 77 -19.12 5.38 18.19
C SER A 77 -20.25 6.30 17.76
N LEU A 78 -19.92 7.47 17.20
CA LEU A 78 -20.90 8.43 16.72
C LEU A 78 -21.79 7.83 15.63
N SER A 79 -21.19 7.08 14.69
CA SER A 79 -21.92 6.42 13.61
C SER A 79 -22.80 5.28 14.10
N SER A 80 -22.35 4.49 15.07
CA SER A 80 -23.15 3.37 15.60
C SER A 80 -24.30 3.88 16.46
N ILE A 81 -24.06 4.89 17.30
CA ILE A 81 -25.13 5.57 18.06
C ILE A 81 -26.13 6.21 17.10
N GLY A 82 -25.64 6.93 16.08
CA GLY A 82 -26.48 7.52 15.04
C GLY A 82 -27.33 6.49 14.33
N ALA A 83 -26.75 5.35 13.94
CA ALA A 83 -27.49 4.24 13.34
C ALA A 83 -28.55 3.66 14.30
N SER A 84 -28.20 3.39 15.56
CA SER A 84 -29.15 2.87 16.56
C SER A 84 -30.34 3.82 16.77
N VAL A 85 -30.08 5.11 16.96
CA VAL A 85 -31.15 6.13 17.12
C VAL A 85 -32.01 6.22 15.85
N SER A 86 -31.36 6.17 14.69
CA SER A 86 -32.03 6.29 13.40
C SER A 86 -32.97 5.12 13.11
N LEU A 87 -32.64 3.91 13.58
CA LEU A 87 -33.53 2.74 13.47
C LEU A 87 -34.83 2.90 14.27
N HIS A 88 -34.79 3.62 15.40
CA HIS A 88 -36.01 3.93 16.18
C HIS A 88 -36.89 5.01 15.53
N LEU A 89 -36.35 5.80 14.61
CA LEU A 89 -37.04 6.91 13.92
C LEU A 89 -37.83 6.47 12.66
N GLY A 90 -37.83 5.17 12.33
CA GLY A 90 -38.58 4.63 11.18
C GLY A 90 -38.13 5.20 9.84
N TRP A 91 -39.05 5.78 9.06
CA TRP A 91 -38.78 6.32 7.72
C TRP A 91 -37.77 7.47 7.68
N LEU A 92 -37.56 8.19 8.79
CA LEU A 92 -36.53 9.22 8.92
C LEU A 92 -35.10 8.66 8.82
N PHE A 93 -34.94 7.34 8.91
CA PHE A 93 -33.65 6.66 8.68
C PHE A 93 -33.07 6.94 7.30
N VAL A 94 -33.89 6.90 6.26
CA VAL A 94 -33.44 7.02 4.87
C VAL A 94 -32.78 8.38 4.59
N PRO A 95 -33.43 9.54 4.86
CA PRO A 95 -32.79 10.82 4.61
C PRO A 95 -31.54 11.05 5.48
N VAL A 96 -31.54 10.58 6.73
CA VAL A 96 -30.35 10.69 7.61
C VAL A 96 -29.19 9.87 7.05
N ALA A 97 -29.43 8.62 6.64
CA ALA A 97 -28.40 7.76 6.06
C ALA A 97 -27.81 8.35 4.78
N VAL A 98 -28.63 8.98 3.93
CA VAL A 98 -28.19 9.64 2.69
C VAL A 98 -27.30 10.84 2.98
N VAL A 99 -27.71 11.72 3.90
CA VAL A 99 -26.92 12.90 4.28
C VAL A 99 -25.61 12.48 4.93
N CYS A 100 -25.65 11.53 5.87
CA CYS A 100 -24.45 11.00 6.52
C CYS A 100 -23.50 10.35 5.51
N THR A 101 -24.01 9.58 4.55
CA THR A 101 -23.20 8.96 3.49
C THR A 101 -22.49 10.03 2.66
N PHE A 102 -23.23 11.05 2.21
CA PHE A 102 -22.65 12.14 1.44
C PHE A 102 -21.53 12.85 2.21
N LEU A 103 -21.79 13.21 3.48
CA LEU A 103 -20.81 13.91 4.32
C LEU A 103 -19.56 13.06 4.61
N LEU A 104 -19.73 11.77 4.92
CA LEU A 104 -18.62 10.86 5.16
C LEU A 104 -17.75 10.68 3.91
N VAL A 105 -18.35 10.47 2.72
CA VAL A 105 -17.58 10.35 1.48
C VAL A 105 -16.83 11.66 1.17
N MET A 106 -17.46 12.82 1.39
CA MET A 106 -16.82 14.12 1.20
C MET A 106 -15.68 14.39 2.19
N LEU A 107 -15.71 13.79 3.39
CA LEU A 107 -14.58 13.85 4.33
C LEU A 107 -13.31 13.22 3.75
N GLY A 108 -13.45 12.34 2.75
CA GLY A 108 -12.34 11.80 1.98
C GLY A 108 -11.54 12.82 1.18
N ALA A 109 -12.09 14.01 0.91
CA ALA A 109 -11.39 15.11 0.25
C ALA A 109 -10.22 15.67 1.06
N ILE A 110 -10.20 15.47 2.38
CA ILE A 110 -9.12 15.92 3.27
C ILE A 110 -7.83 15.09 3.02
N GLY A 111 -7.99 13.85 2.57
CA GLY A 111 -6.88 12.97 2.21
C GLY A 111 -7.19 11.50 2.41
N GLN A 112 -6.30 10.65 1.90
CA GLN A 112 -6.49 9.19 1.86
C GLN A 112 -6.79 8.56 3.23
N ARG A 113 -6.18 9.09 4.29
CA ARG A 113 -6.37 8.61 5.67
C ARG A 113 -7.82 8.78 6.12
N TYR A 114 -8.37 9.98 5.94
CA TYR A 114 -9.74 10.32 6.34
C TYR A 114 -10.77 9.63 5.44
N SER A 115 -10.48 9.48 4.14
CA SER A 115 -11.34 8.74 3.21
C SER A 115 -11.61 7.31 3.69
N THR A 116 -10.57 6.64 4.17
CA THR A 116 -10.68 5.24 4.59
C THR A 116 -11.35 5.11 5.95
N ILE A 117 -11.08 6.03 6.88
CA ILE A 117 -11.82 6.14 8.15
C ILE A 117 -13.31 6.36 7.87
N ALA A 118 -13.64 7.29 6.97
CA ALA A 118 -15.03 7.61 6.64
C ALA A 118 -15.76 6.44 5.95
N PHE A 119 -15.09 5.73 5.03
CA PHE A 119 -15.60 4.51 4.44
C PHE A 119 -15.84 3.42 5.49
N GLY A 120 -14.90 3.19 6.40
CA GLY A 120 -15.09 2.27 7.53
C GLY A 120 -16.24 2.68 8.45
N THR A 121 -16.40 4.00 8.67
CA THR A 121 -17.47 4.56 9.51
C THR A 121 -18.84 4.27 8.89
N LEU A 122 -18.97 4.46 7.58
CA LEU A 122 -20.17 4.12 6.84
C LEU A 122 -20.50 2.62 6.93
N ILE A 123 -19.49 1.75 6.79
CA ILE A 123 -19.66 0.30 6.94
C ILE A 123 -20.13 -0.06 8.35
N VAL A 124 -19.55 0.56 9.37
CA VAL A 124 -19.92 0.32 10.78
C VAL A 124 -21.37 0.69 11.06
N ALA A 125 -21.90 1.77 10.47
CA ALA A 125 -23.33 2.07 10.54
C ALA A 125 -24.17 0.89 10.04
N VAL A 126 -23.82 0.34 8.88
CA VAL A 126 -24.52 -0.80 8.27
C VAL A 126 -24.35 -2.08 9.10
N TYR A 127 -23.16 -2.33 9.65
CA TYR A 127 -22.92 -3.47 10.55
C TYR A 127 -23.78 -3.39 11.81
N ASN A 128 -23.90 -2.22 12.41
CA ASN A 128 -24.76 -2.01 13.57
C ASN A 128 -26.24 -2.25 13.23
N SER A 129 -26.68 -1.81 12.05
CA SER A 129 -28.03 -2.10 11.55
C SER A 129 -28.26 -3.58 11.25
N LEU A 130 -27.26 -4.28 10.72
CA LEU A 130 -27.36 -5.72 10.41
C LEU A 130 -27.38 -6.59 11.66
N ALA A 131 -26.67 -6.17 12.72
CA ALA A 131 -26.62 -6.89 13.99
C ALA A 131 -27.73 -6.46 14.97
N TYR A 132 -28.62 -5.55 14.57
CA TYR A 132 -29.67 -5.04 15.42
C TYR A 132 -30.70 -6.13 15.76
N THR A 133 -30.82 -6.44 17.05
CA THR A 133 -31.84 -7.32 17.60
C THR A 133 -32.70 -6.52 18.58
N PRO A 134 -34.05 -6.49 18.42
CA PRO A 134 -34.93 -5.67 19.28
C PRO A 134 -34.88 -6.04 20.77
N GLU A 135 -34.50 -7.27 21.09
CA GLU A 135 -34.50 -7.82 22.45
C GLU A 135 -33.29 -7.38 23.29
N VAL A 136 -32.24 -6.86 22.64
CA VAL A 136 -31.00 -6.45 23.29
C VAL A 136 -30.95 -4.92 23.42
N LEU A 137 -30.46 -4.43 24.56
CA LEU A 137 -30.22 -3.01 24.78
C LEU A 137 -29.35 -2.40 23.66
N TRP A 138 -29.83 -1.31 23.07
CA TRP A 138 -29.29 -0.63 21.89
C TRP A 138 -27.77 -0.33 21.90
N TYR A 139 -27.16 -0.24 23.10
CA TYR A 139 -25.73 0.06 23.26
C TYR A 139 -24.82 -1.17 23.19
N HIS A 140 -25.34 -2.40 23.31
CA HIS A 140 -24.49 -3.61 23.33
C HIS A 140 -23.74 -3.80 22.02
N ASN A 141 -24.44 -3.69 20.89
CA ASN A 141 -23.82 -3.79 19.56
C ASN A 141 -22.75 -2.72 19.36
N VAL A 142 -23.04 -1.48 19.81
CA VAL A 142 -22.10 -0.36 19.77
C VAL A 142 -20.83 -0.69 20.54
N VAL A 143 -20.97 -1.15 21.79
CA VAL A 143 -19.85 -1.50 22.66
C VAL A 143 -19.04 -2.65 22.06
N MET A 144 -19.69 -3.68 21.53
CA MET A 144 -19.01 -4.86 20.96
C MET A 144 -18.24 -4.53 19.68
N ILE A 145 -18.82 -3.72 18.78
CA ILE A 145 -18.13 -3.24 17.58
C ILE A 145 -16.90 -2.39 17.97
N LEU A 146 -17.05 -1.50 18.94
CA LEU A 146 -15.95 -0.67 19.44
C LEU A 146 -14.87 -1.52 20.12
N LEU A 147 -15.24 -2.53 20.91
CA LEU A 147 -14.31 -3.45 21.56
C LEU A 147 -13.54 -4.27 20.53
N GLY A 148 -14.20 -4.76 19.48
CA GLY A 148 -13.55 -5.44 18.37
C GLY A 148 -12.57 -4.53 17.62
N THR A 149 -12.96 -3.29 17.36
CA THR A 149 -12.10 -2.27 16.73
C THR A 149 -10.89 -1.95 17.60
N LEU A 150 -11.10 -1.80 18.91
CA LEU A 150 -10.05 -1.55 19.90
C LEU A 150 -9.08 -2.73 19.98
N LEU A 151 -9.60 -3.96 20.03
CA LEU A 151 -8.79 -5.18 20.06
C LEU A 151 -7.89 -5.27 18.82
N TYR A 152 -8.46 -5.06 17.63
CA TYR A 152 -7.66 -5.00 16.40
C TYR A 152 -6.58 -3.92 16.47
N GLY A 153 -6.95 -2.70 16.88
CA GLY A 153 -6.01 -1.58 16.99
C GLY A 153 -4.87 -1.84 17.95
N LEU A 154 -5.15 -2.38 19.12
CA LEU A 154 -4.14 -2.72 20.14
C LEU A 154 -3.20 -3.82 19.66
N VAL A 155 -3.74 -4.89 19.07
CA VAL A 155 -2.94 -5.97 18.48
C VAL A 155 -2.10 -5.42 17.32
N GLY A 156 -2.66 -4.57 16.46
CA GLY A 156 -1.94 -3.93 15.36
C GLY A 156 -0.78 -3.05 15.83
N ILE A 157 -0.94 -2.33 16.94
CA ILE A 157 0.14 -1.57 17.58
C ILE A 157 1.19 -2.51 18.17
N LEU A 158 0.77 -3.59 18.84
CA LEU A 158 1.67 -4.58 19.44
C LEU A 158 2.53 -5.29 18.38
N VAL A 159 1.92 -5.75 17.27
CA VAL A 159 2.64 -6.35 16.14
C VAL A 159 3.65 -5.37 15.55
N TYR A 160 3.26 -4.10 15.41
CA TYR A 160 4.20 -3.07 14.95
C TYR A 160 5.37 -2.88 15.94
N LEU A 161 5.11 -2.90 17.26
CA LEU A 161 6.15 -2.78 18.29
C LEU A 161 7.13 -3.96 18.29
N ILE A 162 6.65 -5.17 17.98
CA ILE A 162 7.51 -6.36 17.83
C ILE A 162 8.35 -6.29 16.54
N PHE A 163 7.80 -5.73 15.46
CA PHE A 163 8.47 -5.67 14.14
C PHE A 163 8.72 -4.25 13.59
N PRO A 164 9.36 -3.33 14.34
CA PRO A 164 9.38 -1.90 14.02
C PRO A 164 10.22 -1.53 12.78
N ASN A 165 11.21 -2.36 12.42
CA ASN A 165 12.13 -2.05 11.32
C ASN A 165 11.70 -2.65 9.99
N ARG A 166 10.73 -3.57 10.01
CA ARG A 166 10.46 -4.43 8.85
C ARG A 166 9.78 -3.70 7.72
N THR A 167 8.84 -2.82 8.03
CA THR A 167 8.11 -2.01 7.05
C THR A 167 9.05 -1.08 6.29
N VAL A 168 9.94 -0.37 6.98
CA VAL A 168 10.91 0.53 6.35
C VAL A 168 11.92 -0.25 5.51
N GLN A 169 12.36 -1.42 5.99
CA GLN A 169 13.30 -2.30 5.31
C GLN A 169 12.69 -2.85 4.01
N GLU A 170 11.41 -3.23 4.04
CA GLU A 170 10.68 -3.69 2.88
C GLU A 170 10.39 -2.57 1.87
N ASN A 171 9.99 -1.39 2.35
CA ASN A 171 9.77 -0.23 1.47
C ASN A 171 11.04 0.12 0.71
N LEU A 172 12.19 0.12 1.40
CA LEU A 172 13.49 0.37 0.81
C LEU A 172 13.90 -0.74 -0.18
N ALA A 173 13.67 -2.01 0.15
CA ALA A 173 13.89 -3.11 -0.79
C ALA A 173 13.01 -2.99 -2.03
N SER A 174 11.74 -2.61 -1.86
CA SER A 174 10.81 -2.36 -2.96
C SER A 174 11.24 -1.17 -3.82
N ALA A 175 11.83 -0.13 -3.23
CA ALA A 175 12.41 0.99 -3.98
C ALA A 175 13.59 0.55 -4.86
N TYR A 176 14.49 -0.31 -4.35
CA TYR A 176 15.58 -0.89 -5.14
C TYR A 176 15.09 -1.85 -6.24
N LEU A 177 14.02 -2.63 -6.00
CA LEU A 177 13.40 -3.44 -7.04
C LEU A 177 12.76 -2.60 -8.13
N ALA A 178 12.01 -1.56 -7.75
CA ALA A 178 11.44 -0.64 -8.73
C ALA A 178 12.57 0.05 -9.53
N LEU A 179 13.65 0.46 -8.86
CA LEU A 179 14.81 1.08 -9.51
C LEU A 179 15.48 0.10 -10.50
N SER A 180 15.56 -1.17 -10.14
CA SER A 180 16.01 -2.24 -11.05
C SER A 180 15.12 -2.32 -12.30
N HIS A 181 13.79 -2.35 -12.15
CA HIS A 181 12.87 -2.35 -13.30
C HIS A 181 13.00 -1.09 -14.15
N TYR A 182 13.23 0.07 -13.54
CA TYR A 182 13.47 1.32 -14.27
C TYR A 182 14.77 1.26 -15.10
N LEU A 183 15.87 0.78 -14.51
CA LEU A 183 17.13 0.60 -15.24
C LEU A 183 17.00 -0.43 -16.37
N LEU A 184 16.26 -1.52 -16.16
CA LEU A 184 15.96 -2.51 -17.23
C LEU A 184 15.10 -1.90 -18.34
N ALA A 185 14.02 -1.21 -18.01
CA ALA A 185 13.18 -0.52 -18.99
C ALA A 185 14.00 0.52 -19.78
N LYS A 186 14.95 1.18 -19.12
CA LYS A 186 15.88 2.10 -19.76
C LYS A 186 16.91 1.38 -20.65
N SER A 187 17.38 0.20 -20.25
CA SER A 187 18.34 -0.59 -21.05
C SER A 187 17.76 -1.04 -22.39
N ALA A 188 16.44 -1.28 -22.47
CA ALA A 188 15.76 -1.67 -23.70
C ALA A 188 15.85 -0.60 -24.82
N TYR A 189 16.12 0.66 -24.48
CA TYR A 189 16.37 1.70 -25.49
C TYR A 189 17.68 1.50 -26.25
N PHE A 190 18.61 0.71 -25.71
CA PHE A 190 19.89 0.39 -26.31
C PHE A 190 19.86 -0.94 -27.09
N ASP A 191 18.69 -1.58 -27.19
CA ASP A 191 18.50 -2.76 -28.04
C ASP A 191 18.23 -2.31 -29.49
N PRO A 192 19.15 -2.59 -30.44
CA PRO A 192 19.04 -2.15 -31.82
C PRO A 192 17.99 -2.94 -32.63
N ASP A 193 17.58 -4.11 -32.16
CA ASP A 193 16.68 -5.02 -32.91
C ASP A 193 15.19 -4.85 -32.52
N ASP A 194 14.90 -3.99 -31.54
CA ASP A 194 13.54 -3.70 -31.07
C ASP A 194 13.09 -2.29 -31.48
N ASP A 195 12.23 -2.23 -32.49
CA ASP A 195 11.73 -0.99 -33.09
C ASP A 195 10.49 -0.42 -32.38
N ASP A 196 9.90 -1.09 -31.38
CA ASP A 196 8.68 -0.64 -30.72
C ASP A 196 8.95 0.46 -29.67
N LEU A 197 9.24 1.66 -30.19
CA LEU A 197 9.51 2.84 -29.38
C LEU A 197 8.32 3.21 -28.47
N ALA A 198 7.09 3.00 -28.93
CA ALA A 198 5.89 3.33 -28.17
C ALA A 198 5.74 2.43 -26.94
N ALA A 199 5.96 1.12 -27.10
CA ALA A 199 5.98 0.20 -25.97
C ALA A 199 7.11 0.51 -24.98
N LYS A 200 8.33 0.81 -25.47
CA LYS A 200 9.46 1.20 -24.62
C LYS A 200 9.18 2.47 -23.81
N GLN A 201 8.58 3.49 -24.44
CA GLN A 201 8.17 4.74 -23.76
C GLN A 201 7.12 4.49 -22.68
N LEU A 202 6.11 3.67 -23.00
CA LEU A 202 5.07 3.31 -22.04
C LEU A 202 5.66 2.52 -20.85
N ALA A 203 6.55 1.56 -21.11
CA ALA A 203 7.20 0.75 -20.09
C ALA A 203 8.09 1.61 -19.17
N LEU A 204 8.90 2.51 -19.75
CA LEU A 204 9.75 3.41 -18.97
C LEU A 204 8.93 4.40 -18.15
N ALA A 205 7.85 4.97 -18.71
CA ALA A 205 6.95 5.88 -17.99
C ALA A 205 6.27 5.18 -16.81
N LYS A 206 5.81 3.93 -17.01
CA LYS A 206 5.25 3.09 -15.95
C LYS A 206 6.28 2.80 -14.86
N ALA A 207 7.48 2.35 -15.24
CA ALA A 207 8.56 2.07 -14.30
C ALA A 207 8.97 3.33 -13.51
N ASN A 208 9.02 4.50 -14.16
CA ASN A 208 9.29 5.78 -13.50
C ASN A 208 8.22 6.12 -12.45
N SER A 209 6.94 5.96 -12.79
CA SER A 209 5.84 6.17 -11.84
C SER A 209 5.92 5.21 -10.64
N GLU A 210 6.22 3.94 -10.89
CA GLU A 210 6.39 2.91 -9.85
C GLU A 210 7.57 3.22 -8.91
N VAL A 211 8.72 3.61 -9.47
CA VAL A 211 9.88 4.03 -8.68
C VAL A 211 9.57 5.23 -7.83
N MET A 212 9.01 6.30 -8.41
CA MET A 212 8.70 7.51 -7.66
C MET A 212 7.73 7.23 -6.51
N ALA A 213 6.72 6.38 -6.73
CA ALA A 213 5.80 5.95 -5.68
C ALA A 213 6.49 5.11 -4.58
N ALA A 214 7.41 4.22 -4.94
CA ALA A 214 8.17 3.42 -3.98
C ALA A 214 9.13 4.29 -3.14
N PHE A 215 9.78 5.28 -3.75
CA PHE A 215 10.62 6.25 -3.06
C PHE A 215 9.83 7.12 -2.10
N ASP A 216 8.65 7.63 -2.51
CA ASP A 216 7.81 8.44 -1.63
C ASP A 216 7.35 7.65 -0.40
N LYS A 217 6.90 6.41 -0.58
CA LYS A 217 6.55 5.50 0.53
C LYS A 217 7.73 5.28 1.49
N THR A 218 8.92 5.05 0.94
CA THR A 218 10.13 4.82 1.72
C THR A 218 10.55 6.07 2.50
N ARG A 219 10.49 7.23 1.84
CA ARG A 219 10.80 8.55 2.39
C ARG A 219 9.92 8.87 3.59
N VAL A 220 8.60 8.72 3.45
CA VAL A 220 7.64 8.94 4.53
C VAL A 220 7.95 8.01 5.72
N ALA A 221 8.21 6.73 5.45
CA ALA A 221 8.51 5.74 6.49
C ALA A 221 9.83 6.03 7.24
N LEU A 222 10.88 6.48 6.54
CA LEU A 222 12.16 6.89 7.15
C LEU A 222 12.05 8.19 7.96
N PHE A 223 11.32 9.19 7.45
CA PHE A 223 11.19 10.50 8.07
C PHE A 223 10.51 10.45 9.45
N TYR A 224 9.42 9.68 9.58
CA TYR A 224 8.74 9.51 10.87
C TYR A 224 9.67 8.97 11.96
N ARG A 225 10.67 8.17 11.57
CA ARG A 225 11.64 7.58 12.49
C ARG A 225 12.77 8.53 12.87
N LEU A 226 13.27 9.31 11.89
CA LEU A 226 14.30 10.35 12.09
C LEU A 226 13.93 11.35 13.19
N ARG A 227 12.62 11.65 13.34
CA ARG A 227 12.10 12.58 14.36
C ARG A 227 12.26 12.08 15.80
N ARG A 228 12.45 10.77 16.02
CA ARG A 228 12.50 10.13 17.35
C ARG A 228 13.84 9.46 17.69
N GLN A 229 14.60 8.96 16.70
CA GLN A 229 15.73 8.04 16.94
C GLN A 229 16.99 8.42 16.15
N HIS A 230 17.43 9.68 16.27
CA HIS A 230 18.59 10.22 15.55
C HIS A 230 19.92 9.48 15.84
N LYS A 231 20.00 8.68 16.92
CA LYS A 231 21.22 8.01 17.38
C LYS A 231 21.35 6.52 17.03
N GLN A 232 20.37 5.91 16.35
CA GLN A 232 20.41 4.46 16.11
C GLN A 232 21.17 4.12 14.82
N GLN A 233 22.29 3.39 14.93
CA GLN A 233 23.16 2.96 13.81
C GLN A 233 22.40 2.29 12.66
N ARG A 234 21.35 1.51 12.98
CA ARG A 234 20.48 0.88 11.97
C ARG A 234 19.72 1.89 11.11
N THR A 235 19.21 2.97 11.70
CA THR A 235 18.48 4.02 10.96
C THR A 235 19.42 4.77 10.03
N GLN A 236 20.65 5.06 10.47
CA GLN A 236 21.68 5.66 9.62
C GLN A 236 22.04 4.78 8.42
N ARG A 237 22.19 3.46 8.64
CA ARG A 237 22.42 2.51 7.54
C ARG A 237 21.28 2.55 6.51
N MET A 238 20.02 2.57 6.95
CA MET A 238 18.86 2.63 6.04
C MET A 238 18.79 3.96 5.27
N LEU A 239 19.18 5.07 5.89
CA LEU A 239 19.26 6.37 5.21
C LEU A 239 20.33 6.37 4.12
N ARG A 240 21.49 5.74 4.38
CA ARG A 240 22.55 5.61 3.38
C ARG A 240 22.04 4.88 2.14
N TYR A 241 21.40 3.72 2.31
CA TYR A 241 20.75 3.01 1.21
C TYR A 241 19.74 3.90 0.47
N TYR A 242 18.88 4.62 1.19
CA TYR A 242 17.89 5.50 0.56
C TYR A 242 18.53 6.60 -0.29
N PHE A 243 19.54 7.30 0.24
CA PHE A 243 20.22 8.36 -0.49
C PHE A 243 21.01 7.82 -1.67
N THR A 244 21.69 6.67 -1.52
CA THR A 244 22.34 6.03 -2.65
C THR A 244 21.34 5.67 -3.74
N ALA A 245 20.18 5.11 -3.39
CA ALA A 245 19.14 4.81 -4.38
C ALA A 245 18.62 6.09 -5.06
N GLN A 246 18.44 7.18 -4.30
CA GLN A 246 17.96 8.47 -4.84
C GLN A 246 18.98 9.06 -5.82
N ASP A 247 20.25 9.05 -5.44
CA ASP A 247 21.37 9.50 -6.27
C ASP A 247 21.50 8.70 -7.57
N ILE A 248 21.26 7.38 -7.53
CA ILE A 248 21.24 6.52 -8.72
C ILE A 248 20.06 6.92 -9.61
N LEU A 249 18.87 7.13 -9.03
CA LEU A 249 17.68 7.54 -9.77
C LEU A 249 17.85 8.91 -10.43
N GLU A 250 18.40 9.89 -9.73
CA GLU A 250 18.69 11.21 -10.27
C GLU A 250 19.65 11.12 -11.45
N ARG A 251 20.76 10.37 -11.32
CA ARG A 251 21.71 10.16 -12.42
C ARG A 251 21.09 9.39 -13.58
N ALA A 252 20.32 8.35 -13.30
CA ALA A 252 19.65 7.55 -14.31
C ALA A 252 18.54 8.33 -15.02
N SER A 253 17.88 9.28 -14.37
CA SER A 253 16.85 10.12 -14.98
C SER A 253 17.40 11.34 -15.73
N SER A 254 18.60 11.81 -15.38
CA SER A 254 19.22 13.06 -15.87
C SER A 254 19.43 13.17 -17.39
N SER A 255 19.36 12.06 -18.12
CA SER A 255 19.55 12.01 -19.58
C SER A 255 18.20 11.91 -20.28
N HIS A 256 17.62 13.05 -20.65
CA HIS A 256 16.24 13.16 -21.17
C HIS A 256 16.14 13.71 -22.61
N TYR A 257 17.21 13.61 -23.40
CA TYR A 257 17.27 14.24 -24.73
C TYR A 257 17.37 13.20 -25.86
N GLN A 258 16.47 13.31 -26.86
CA GLN A 258 16.22 12.42 -28.01
C GLN A 258 17.10 11.16 -28.11
N TYR A 259 16.79 10.16 -27.28
CA TYR A 259 17.47 8.87 -27.31
C TYR A 259 17.37 8.21 -28.70
N HIS A 260 16.21 8.25 -29.34
CA HIS A 260 16.00 7.60 -30.63
C HIS A 260 16.94 8.14 -31.74
N GLU A 261 17.06 9.46 -31.88
CA GLU A 261 17.94 10.08 -32.88
C GLU A 261 19.43 9.85 -32.57
N LEU A 262 19.80 9.84 -31.29
CA LEU A 262 21.15 9.53 -30.85
C LEU A 262 21.50 8.06 -31.11
N PHE A 263 20.58 7.14 -30.83
CA PHE A 263 20.80 5.70 -30.98
C PHE A 263 20.89 5.23 -32.43
N GLN A 264 20.20 5.88 -33.36
CA GLN A 264 20.38 5.60 -34.79
C GLN A 264 21.85 5.77 -35.23
N GLN A 265 22.61 6.68 -34.60
CA GLN A 265 24.03 6.89 -34.89
C GLN A 265 24.94 5.73 -34.44
N LEU A 266 24.45 4.90 -33.52
CA LEU A 266 25.18 3.79 -32.92
C LEU A 266 24.66 2.41 -33.34
N SER A 267 23.66 2.35 -34.24
CA SER A 267 23.02 1.12 -34.75
C SER A 267 24.02 0.05 -35.20
N ASN A 268 25.11 0.45 -35.87
CA ASN A 268 26.15 -0.48 -36.37
C ASN A 268 27.38 -0.60 -35.44
N SER A 269 27.24 -0.26 -34.15
CA SER A 269 28.36 -0.26 -33.20
C SER A 269 28.11 -1.21 -32.02
N ASP A 270 29.19 -1.73 -31.45
CA ASP A 270 29.15 -2.52 -30.21
C ASP A 270 28.75 -1.68 -28.98
N LEU A 271 28.74 -0.34 -29.09
CA LEU A 271 28.42 0.57 -27.99
C LEU A 271 26.98 0.38 -27.48
N MET A 272 26.02 0.08 -28.36
CA MET A 272 24.63 -0.20 -27.98
C MET A 272 24.54 -1.35 -26.98
N PHE A 273 25.08 -2.51 -27.36
CA PHE A 273 25.10 -3.68 -26.50
C PHE A 273 25.91 -3.45 -25.21
N ARG A 274 26.99 -2.66 -25.25
CA ARG A 274 27.79 -2.35 -24.05
C ARG A 274 27.05 -1.45 -23.07
N PHE A 275 26.37 -0.41 -23.55
CA PHE A 275 25.54 0.45 -22.70
C PHE A 275 24.37 -0.35 -22.09
N GLN A 276 23.68 -1.13 -22.93
CA GLN A 276 22.61 -2.04 -22.49
C GLN A 276 23.13 -2.95 -21.38
N ARG A 277 24.27 -3.60 -21.60
CA ARG A 277 24.84 -4.57 -20.66
C ARG A 277 25.22 -3.95 -19.32
N VAL A 278 25.77 -2.73 -19.31
CA VAL A 278 26.11 -2.03 -18.06
C VAL A 278 24.82 -1.73 -17.27
N LEU A 279 23.78 -1.21 -17.93
CA LEU A 279 22.49 -0.94 -17.29
C LEU A 279 21.84 -2.21 -16.73
N GLU A 280 21.85 -3.32 -17.48
CA GLU A 280 21.34 -4.62 -17.00
C GLU A 280 22.08 -5.11 -15.76
N LEU A 281 23.41 -4.99 -15.72
CA LEU A 281 24.21 -5.42 -14.57
C LEU A 281 23.96 -4.52 -13.35
N GLN A 282 23.78 -3.21 -13.56
CA GLN A 282 23.40 -2.28 -12.50
C GLN A 282 21.99 -2.53 -11.98
N ALA A 283 21.06 -2.89 -12.87
CA ALA A 283 19.72 -3.31 -12.48
C ALA A 283 19.76 -4.61 -11.66
N ALA A 284 20.56 -5.60 -12.06
CA ALA A 284 20.75 -6.83 -11.31
C ALA A 284 21.41 -6.57 -9.94
N ALA A 285 22.34 -5.61 -9.85
CA ALA A 285 22.91 -5.17 -8.58
C ALA A 285 21.85 -4.54 -7.66
N CYS A 286 20.97 -3.69 -8.19
CA CYS A 286 19.84 -3.14 -7.42
C CYS A 286 18.91 -4.25 -6.92
N GLN A 287 18.62 -5.26 -7.74
CA GLN A 287 17.82 -6.42 -7.33
C GLN A 287 18.50 -7.21 -6.19
N LYS A 288 19.82 -7.43 -6.27
CA LYS A 288 20.60 -8.07 -5.20
C LYS A 288 20.58 -7.26 -3.91
N ILE A 289 20.65 -5.93 -3.99
CA ILE A 289 20.49 -5.05 -2.81
C ILE A 289 19.11 -5.21 -2.20
N ALA A 290 18.06 -5.27 -3.01
CA ALA A 290 16.71 -5.50 -2.49
C ALA A 290 16.59 -6.85 -1.78
N MET A 291 17.17 -7.92 -2.33
CA MET A 291 17.21 -9.23 -1.70
C MET A 291 17.99 -9.20 -0.38
N SER A 292 19.20 -8.63 -0.37
CA SER A 292 20.02 -8.55 0.85
C SER A 292 19.34 -7.69 1.93
N LEU A 293 18.68 -6.60 1.52
CA LEU A 293 17.82 -5.81 2.40
C LEU A 293 16.70 -6.65 2.98
N ARG A 294 15.97 -7.46 2.21
CA ARG A 294 14.89 -8.33 2.74
C ARG A 294 15.40 -9.39 3.69
N HIS A 295 16.52 -10.02 3.36
CA HIS A 295 17.09 -11.15 4.11
C HIS A 295 18.01 -10.73 5.27
N ARG A 296 18.32 -9.43 5.39
CA ARG A 296 19.33 -8.88 6.33
C ARG A 296 20.72 -9.46 6.10
N GLU A 297 21.04 -9.75 4.85
CA GLU A 297 22.35 -10.20 4.43
C GLU A 297 23.24 -8.99 4.08
N VAL A 298 24.55 -9.20 4.02
CA VAL A 298 25.47 -8.19 3.52
C VAL A 298 25.40 -8.22 2.00
N TYR A 299 25.30 -7.04 1.39
CA TYR A 299 25.38 -6.93 -0.06
C TYR A 299 26.84 -7.03 -0.48
N GLU A 300 27.15 -8.01 -1.33
CA GLU A 300 28.45 -8.18 -1.98
C GLU A 300 28.36 -7.70 -3.43
N HIS A 301 29.17 -6.71 -3.79
CA HIS A 301 29.17 -6.15 -5.13
C HIS A 301 29.99 -7.03 -6.07
N GLY A 302 29.40 -7.39 -7.22
CA GLY A 302 30.06 -8.26 -8.18
C GLY A 302 30.98 -7.50 -9.12
N VAL A 303 32.21 -7.98 -9.32
CA VAL A 303 33.25 -7.43 -10.23
C VAL A 303 32.79 -7.32 -11.70
N ARG A 304 31.70 -7.99 -12.08
CA ARG A 304 31.21 -8.02 -13.47
C ARG A 304 30.74 -6.64 -13.97
N GLY A 305 30.12 -5.82 -13.12
CA GLY A 305 29.62 -4.50 -13.51
C GLY A 305 30.78 -3.55 -13.85
N GLU A 306 31.76 -3.48 -12.96
CA GLU A 306 33.00 -2.72 -13.16
C GLU A 306 33.74 -3.12 -14.45
N LYS A 307 33.90 -4.43 -14.70
CA LYS A 307 34.52 -4.92 -15.96
C LYS A 307 33.72 -4.51 -17.20
N ALA A 308 32.39 -4.59 -17.15
CA ALA A 308 31.55 -4.16 -18.27
C ALA A 308 31.66 -2.66 -18.52
N LEU A 309 31.70 -1.85 -17.46
CA LEU A 309 31.89 -0.40 -17.53
C LEU A 309 33.26 -0.04 -18.12
N GLN A 310 34.34 -0.69 -17.69
CA GLN A 310 35.66 -0.49 -18.30
C GLN A 310 35.65 -0.85 -19.79
N GLY A 311 35.00 -1.96 -20.16
CA GLY A 311 34.83 -2.36 -21.56
C GLY A 311 34.05 -1.33 -22.39
N LEU A 312 32.99 -0.73 -21.81
CA LEU A 312 32.24 0.37 -22.43
C LEU A 312 33.13 1.60 -22.66
N LEU A 313 33.87 2.04 -21.65
CA LEU A 313 34.76 3.20 -21.75
C LEU A 313 35.86 2.99 -22.80
N ASN A 314 36.44 1.79 -22.88
CA ASN A 314 37.45 1.44 -23.88
C ASN A 314 36.88 1.48 -25.31
N SER A 315 35.72 0.86 -25.54
CA SER A 315 35.04 0.91 -26.84
C SER A 315 34.66 2.34 -27.21
N LEU A 316 34.21 3.14 -26.24
CA LEU A 316 33.85 4.54 -26.48
C LEU A 316 35.06 5.37 -26.91
N ASN A 317 36.21 5.21 -26.26
CA ASN A 317 37.44 5.87 -26.66
C ASN A 317 37.86 5.47 -28.09
N TYR A 318 37.77 4.18 -28.43
CA TYR A 318 38.08 3.69 -29.77
C TYR A 318 37.20 4.30 -30.87
N HIS A 319 35.89 4.40 -30.65
CA HIS A 319 34.99 5.05 -31.60
C HIS A 319 35.16 6.58 -31.63
N GLN A 320 35.50 7.20 -30.50
CA GLN A 320 35.81 8.63 -30.43
C GLN A 320 37.01 9.01 -31.31
N GLU A 321 38.08 8.20 -31.31
CA GLU A 321 39.25 8.41 -32.17
C GLU A 321 38.93 8.27 -33.66
N ARG A 322 37.89 7.50 -34.01
CA ARG A 322 37.42 7.28 -35.39
C ARG A 322 36.36 8.28 -35.86
N GLY A 323 36.12 9.34 -35.10
CA GLY A 323 35.22 10.43 -35.48
C GLY A 323 33.76 10.21 -35.09
N LEU A 324 33.49 9.49 -34.00
CA LEU A 324 32.13 9.36 -33.44
C LEU A 324 31.49 10.73 -33.22
N LYS A 325 30.36 10.97 -33.90
CA LYS A 325 29.57 12.20 -33.71
C LYS A 325 29.01 12.24 -32.29
N SER A 326 28.98 13.44 -31.70
CA SER A 326 28.44 13.65 -30.35
C SER A 326 29.10 12.81 -29.24
N ALA A 327 30.37 12.41 -29.40
CA ALA A 327 31.13 11.61 -28.42
C ALA A 327 31.05 12.16 -26.98
N TYR A 328 31.03 13.48 -26.79
CA TYR A 328 30.89 14.11 -25.48
C TYR A 328 29.60 13.71 -24.74
N ARG A 329 28.48 13.51 -25.46
CA ARG A 329 27.20 13.10 -24.87
C ARG A 329 27.26 11.65 -24.39
N TRP A 330 27.83 10.78 -25.21
CA TRP A 330 28.04 9.37 -24.87
C TRP A 330 28.99 9.20 -23.69
N ARG A 331 30.03 10.05 -23.63
CA ARG A 331 30.97 10.09 -22.51
C ARG A 331 30.28 10.53 -21.22
N ALA A 332 29.44 11.57 -21.27
CA ALA A 332 28.65 12.00 -20.11
C ALA A 332 27.70 10.89 -19.61
N ILE A 333 27.06 10.13 -20.53
CA ILE A 333 26.23 8.97 -20.15
C ILE A 333 27.09 7.88 -19.49
N ALA A 334 28.24 7.53 -20.09
CA ALA A 334 29.13 6.51 -19.53
C ALA A 334 29.71 6.92 -18.17
N GLU A 335 30.03 8.20 -17.96
CA GLU A 335 30.45 8.75 -16.67
C GLU A 335 29.34 8.68 -15.63
N ASN A 336 28.09 8.98 -16.01
CA ASN A 336 26.93 8.79 -15.13
C ASN A 336 26.74 7.33 -14.72
N LEU A 337 26.91 6.38 -15.65
CA LEU A 337 26.90 4.95 -15.33
C LEU A 337 28.06 4.57 -14.41
N GLY A 338 29.25 5.14 -14.61
CA GLY A 338 30.39 4.92 -13.72
C GLY A 338 30.19 5.49 -12.32
N ASN A 339 29.45 6.60 -12.19
CA ASN A 339 29.04 7.14 -10.89
C ASN A 339 28.09 6.18 -10.17
N ILE A 340 27.12 5.62 -10.89
CA ILE A 340 26.18 4.62 -10.35
C ILE A 340 26.94 3.37 -9.88
N GLU A 341 27.91 2.89 -10.66
CA GLU A 341 28.71 1.72 -10.30
C GLU A 341 29.50 1.95 -9.00
N ARG A 342 30.17 3.10 -8.89
CA ARG A 342 30.89 3.48 -7.65
C ARG A 342 29.96 3.56 -6.45
N GLN A 343 28.75 4.09 -6.63
CA GLN A 343 27.75 4.17 -5.58
C GLN A 343 27.28 2.79 -5.11
N LEU A 344 27.05 1.87 -6.05
CA LEU A 344 26.71 0.47 -5.73
C LEU A 344 27.85 -0.22 -4.97
N ALA A 345 29.11 -0.03 -5.38
CA ALA A 345 30.28 -0.57 -4.70
C ALA A 345 30.46 -0.01 -3.27
N GLN A 346 30.22 1.30 -3.08
CA GLN A 346 30.37 1.93 -1.76
C GLN A 346 29.39 1.39 -0.71
N ILE A 347 28.21 0.91 -1.11
CA ILE A 347 27.21 0.31 -0.21
C ILE A 347 27.82 -0.87 0.57
N GLU A 348 28.62 -1.70 -0.10
CA GLU A 348 29.31 -2.85 0.50
C GLU A 348 30.32 -2.40 1.56
N GLN A 349 31.22 -1.47 1.22
CA GLN A 349 32.32 -1.03 2.08
C GLN A 349 31.84 -0.41 3.40
N GLY A 350 30.79 0.41 3.36
CA GLY A 350 30.21 0.98 4.59
C GLY A 350 29.23 0.05 5.32
N SER A 351 29.04 -1.19 4.84
CA SER A 351 28.37 -2.25 5.61
C SER A 351 29.35 -3.09 6.43
N SER A 352 30.63 -3.16 6.03
CA SER A 352 31.70 -3.93 6.67
C SER A 352 32.50 -3.16 7.74
N SER A 353 32.65 -1.84 7.57
CA SER A 353 33.43 -1.02 8.52
C SER A 353 32.52 -0.45 9.59
N GLY A 354 32.70 -0.88 10.84
CA GLY A 354 32.09 -0.27 12.04
C GLY A 354 32.67 1.12 12.38
N GLU A 355 33.14 1.86 11.37
CA GLU A 355 33.80 3.14 11.56
C GLU A 355 32.81 4.27 11.82
N HIS A 356 33.26 5.19 12.67
CA HIS A 356 32.56 6.37 13.13
C HIS A 356 31.85 7.10 11.99
N ILE A 357 30.52 6.97 11.98
CA ILE A 357 29.64 7.74 11.10
C ILE A 357 29.68 9.18 11.63
N GLU A 358 30.37 10.07 10.92
CA GLU A 358 30.20 11.51 11.14
C GLU A 358 28.70 11.85 11.05
N PRO A 359 28.18 12.69 11.97
CA PRO A 359 26.78 13.03 11.99
C PRO A 359 26.45 13.79 10.70
N LEU A 360 25.83 13.08 9.74
CA LEU A 360 25.25 13.67 8.54
C LEU A 360 24.43 14.90 8.96
N SER A 361 24.90 16.06 8.55
CA SER A 361 24.88 17.32 9.31
C SER A 361 23.50 17.90 9.64
N LYS A 362 23.46 18.75 10.67
CA LYS A 362 22.32 19.57 11.15
C LYS A 362 21.56 20.35 10.05
N ASN A 363 22.16 20.53 8.86
CA ASN A 363 21.52 21.21 7.73
C ASN A 363 20.48 20.34 7.00
N PHE A 364 20.65 19.01 7.00
CA PHE A 364 19.71 18.07 6.36
C PHE A 364 18.33 18.05 7.03
N THR A 365 18.28 18.19 8.35
CA THR A 365 17.03 18.28 9.12
C THR A 365 16.24 19.56 8.84
N LYS A 366 16.89 20.64 8.39
CA LYS A 366 16.23 21.95 8.20
C LYS A 366 15.54 22.02 6.83
N SER A 367 16.23 21.59 5.78
CA SER A 367 15.68 21.60 4.40
C SER A 367 14.56 20.57 4.20
N HIS A 368 14.64 19.39 4.82
CA HIS A 368 13.58 18.38 4.72
C HIS A 368 12.39 18.58 5.66
N ARG A 369 12.51 19.43 6.69
CA ARG A 369 11.39 19.80 7.58
C ARG A 369 10.38 20.73 6.89
N LEU A 370 10.80 21.41 5.82
CA LEU A 370 9.96 22.33 5.04
C LEU A 370 9.03 21.62 4.04
N ILE A 371 9.31 20.36 3.67
CA ILE A 371 8.53 19.61 2.67
C ILE A 371 7.46 18.71 3.32
N ALA A 372 7.61 18.42 4.62
CA ALA A 372 6.67 17.60 5.40
C ALA A 372 5.58 18.43 6.09
N GLU A 373 5.18 19.55 5.49
CA GLU A 373 3.98 20.27 5.93
C GLU A 373 2.76 19.42 5.51
N ASN A 374 2.45 18.43 6.35
CA ASN A 374 1.09 17.89 6.41
C ASN A 374 0.17 19.10 6.48
N ILE A 375 -0.87 19.12 5.66
CA ILE A 375 -1.91 20.14 5.65
C ILE A 375 -2.55 20.17 7.04
N THR A 376 -2.00 20.95 7.96
CA THR A 376 -2.51 21.12 9.32
C THR A 376 -3.07 22.52 9.44
N GLY A 377 -4.40 22.61 9.50
CA GLY A 377 -5.12 23.87 9.67
C GLY A 377 -6.57 23.71 9.23
N LEU A 378 -7.52 24.06 10.09
CA LEU A 378 -8.97 24.01 9.79
C LEU A 378 -9.32 24.84 8.54
N SER A 379 -8.58 25.92 8.29
CA SER A 379 -8.69 26.73 7.07
C SER A 379 -8.32 25.94 5.81
N ASN A 380 -7.17 25.24 5.82
CA ASN A 380 -6.72 24.45 4.68
C ASN A 380 -7.60 23.22 4.43
N ILE A 381 -8.17 22.63 5.49
CA ILE A 381 -9.16 21.55 5.41
C ILE A 381 -10.45 22.04 4.76
N SER A 382 -10.95 23.20 5.18
CA SER A 382 -12.14 23.82 4.57
C SER A 382 -11.90 24.19 3.11
N GLN A 383 -10.72 24.70 2.78
CA GLN A 383 -10.35 25.04 1.40
C GLN A 383 -10.21 23.79 0.51
N ALA A 384 -9.66 22.68 1.04
CA ALA A 384 -9.60 21.41 0.33
C ALA A 384 -11.01 20.84 0.04
N ILE A 385 -11.91 20.87 1.03
CA ILE A 385 -13.30 20.44 0.84
C ILE A 385 -14.01 21.33 -0.19
N LYS A 386 -13.84 22.66 -0.11
CA LYS A 386 -14.41 23.61 -1.07
C LYS A 386 -13.88 23.39 -2.49
N ALA A 387 -12.59 23.08 -2.65
CA ALA A 387 -11.99 22.80 -3.95
C ALA A 387 -12.56 21.53 -4.62
N HIS A 388 -13.00 20.55 -3.81
CA HIS A 388 -13.65 19.34 -4.29
C HIS A 388 -15.17 19.45 -4.42
N LEU A 389 -15.76 20.60 -4.08
CA LEU A 389 -17.20 20.89 -4.15
C LEU A 389 -17.59 21.41 -5.54
N THR A 390 -17.11 20.71 -6.57
CA THR A 390 -17.38 21.00 -7.98
C THR A 390 -17.90 19.74 -8.66
N PHE A 391 -18.84 19.89 -9.61
CA PHE A 391 -19.43 18.76 -10.33
C PHE A 391 -18.42 17.97 -11.20
N GLU A 392 -17.26 18.55 -11.48
CA GLU A 392 -16.17 17.89 -12.20
C GLU A 392 -15.35 16.95 -11.31
N SER A 393 -15.36 17.18 -9.99
CA SER A 393 -14.63 16.36 -9.02
C SER A 393 -15.14 14.92 -9.02
N GLN A 394 -14.22 13.96 -9.18
CA GLN A 394 -14.56 12.53 -9.11
C GLN A 394 -15.13 12.14 -7.73
N LEU A 395 -14.63 12.76 -6.66
CA LEU A 395 -15.10 12.53 -5.29
C LEU A 395 -16.55 12.98 -5.09
N PHE A 396 -16.91 14.17 -5.58
CA PHE A 396 -18.27 14.69 -5.46
C PHE A 396 -19.28 13.82 -6.23
N ARG A 397 -18.96 13.47 -7.49
CA ARG A 397 -19.79 12.57 -8.29
C ARG A 397 -19.97 11.20 -7.62
N HIS A 398 -18.91 10.68 -7.01
CA HIS A 398 -18.98 9.45 -6.25
C HIS A 398 -19.87 9.58 -5.00
N ALA A 399 -19.74 10.66 -4.23
CA ALA A 399 -20.54 10.92 -3.04
C ALA A 399 -22.05 10.99 -3.38
N VAL A 400 -22.41 11.72 -4.43
CA VAL A 400 -23.81 11.81 -4.91
C VAL A 400 -24.31 10.43 -5.36
N ARG A 401 -23.55 9.74 -6.22
CA ARG A 401 -23.93 8.42 -6.73
C ARG A 401 -24.12 7.40 -5.60
N LEU A 402 -23.20 7.35 -4.63
CA LEU A 402 -23.31 6.44 -3.49
C LEU A 402 -24.51 6.79 -2.62
N SER A 403 -24.78 8.08 -2.39
CA SER A 403 -25.93 8.53 -1.61
C SER A 403 -27.26 8.15 -2.27
N ILE A 404 -27.37 8.25 -3.60
CA ILE A 404 -28.55 7.77 -4.36
C ILE A 404 -28.69 6.25 -4.23
N VAL A 405 -27.60 5.49 -4.33
CA VAL A 405 -27.63 4.04 -4.16
C VAL A 405 -28.07 3.66 -2.74
N VAL A 406 -27.55 4.34 -1.70
CA VAL A 406 -27.98 4.17 -0.31
C VAL A 406 -29.47 4.48 -0.13
N LEU A 407 -29.97 5.56 -0.75
CA LEU A 407 -31.39 5.91 -0.74
C LEU A 407 -32.24 4.77 -1.32
N LEU A 408 -31.90 4.30 -2.52
CA LEU A 408 -32.65 3.23 -3.19
C LEU A 408 -32.62 1.94 -2.39
N CYS A 409 -31.44 1.49 -1.96
CA CYS A 409 -31.31 0.26 -1.17
C CYS A 409 -32.05 0.36 0.17
N SER A 410 -31.96 1.50 0.87
CA SER A 410 -32.59 1.67 2.17
C SER A 410 -34.10 1.86 2.08
N ALA A 411 -34.63 2.37 0.97
CA ALA A 411 -36.06 2.47 0.71
C ALA A 411 -36.67 1.12 0.29
N ILE A 412 -35.93 0.30 -0.47
CA ILE A 412 -36.40 -1.01 -0.95
C ILE A 412 -36.65 -1.99 0.21
N VAL A 413 -35.81 -1.99 1.24
CA VAL A 413 -35.91 -2.90 2.39
C VAL A 413 -37.29 -2.84 3.09
N PRO A 414 -37.77 -1.67 3.55
CA PRO A 414 -39.09 -1.58 4.17
C PRO A 414 -40.25 -1.77 3.17
N ILE A 415 -40.09 -1.39 1.89
CA ILE A 415 -41.14 -1.54 0.88
C ILE A 415 -41.41 -3.01 0.54
N LEU A 416 -40.36 -3.83 0.46
CA LEU A 416 -40.47 -5.25 0.11
C LEU A 416 -40.69 -6.17 1.32
N GLY A 417 -40.75 -5.62 2.54
CA GLY A 417 -40.96 -6.42 3.75
C GLY A 417 -39.84 -7.42 4.03
N PHE A 418 -38.62 -7.16 3.52
CA PHE A 418 -37.47 -8.00 3.83
C PHE A 418 -37.03 -7.74 5.27
N ASP A 419 -37.58 -8.50 6.21
CA ASP A 419 -37.18 -8.49 7.63
C ASP A 419 -35.66 -8.53 7.79
N SER A 420 -35.12 -7.76 8.76
CA SER A 420 -33.75 -7.68 9.35
C SER A 420 -32.49 -7.96 8.49
N LYS A 421 -32.52 -8.93 7.58
CA LYS A 421 -31.45 -9.37 6.67
C LYS A 421 -31.32 -8.51 5.40
N GLY A 422 -32.29 -7.65 5.08
CA GLY A 422 -32.27 -6.80 3.87
C GLY A 422 -31.10 -5.82 3.79
N TYR A 423 -30.51 -5.44 4.94
CA TYR A 423 -29.37 -4.51 5.00
C TYR A 423 -28.07 -5.06 4.38
N TRP A 424 -27.99 -6.37 4.10
CA TRP A 424 -26.85 -6.93 3.37
C TRP A 424 -26.74 -6.39 1.94
N ILE A 425 -27.87 -6.03 1.29
CA ILE A 425 -27.87 -5.41 -0.04
C ILE A 425 -27.14 -4.07 0.02
N LEU A 426 -27.42 -3.25 1.04
CA LEU A 426 -26.74 -1.98 1.28
C LEU A 426 -25.23 -2.18 1.47
N LEU A 427 -24.84 -3.19 2.25
CA LEU A 427 -23.44 -3.54 2.45
C LEU A 427 -22.77 -3.89 1.11
N THR A 428 -23.41 -4.72 0.28
CA THR A 428 -22.86 -5.10 -1.03
C THR A 428 -22.67 -3.88 -1.93
N ALA A 429 -23.64 -2.96 -1.92
CA ALA A 429 -23.64 -1.77 -2.75
C ALA A 429 -22.48 -0.84 -2.39
N ILE A 430 -22.22 -0.65 -1.08
CA ILE A 430 -21.11 0.16 -0.57
C ILE A 430 -19.75 -0.44 -0.98
N PHE A 431 -19.58 -1.76 -0.91
CA PHE A 431 -18.31 -2.41 -1.30
C PHE A 431 -18.06 -2.39 -2.81
N VAL A 432 -19.11 -2.56 -3.62
CA VAL A 432 -19.01 -2.62 -5.08
C VAL A 432 -18.82 -1.23 -5.68
N CYS A 433 -19.52 -0.21 -5.16
CA CYS A 433 -19.43 1.15 -5.69
C CYS A 433 -18.05 1.76 -5.40
N GLN A 434 -17.22 1.93 -6.42
CA GLN A 434 -15.90 2.56 -6.31
C GLN A 434 -15.87 3.89 -7.07
N PRO A 435 -15.04 4.89 -6.70
CA PRO A 435 -15.00 6.18 -7.41
C PRO A 435 -14.83 6.04 -8.93
N ASN A 436 -14.01 5.08 -9.37
CA ASN A 436 -13.78 4.78 -10.79
C ASN A 436 -14.75 3.73 -11.33
N TYR A 437 -15.22 3.93 -12.57
CA TYR A 437 -16.12 2.99 -13.26
C TYR A 437 -15.47 1.61 -13.44
N THR A 438 -14.25 1.56 -13.95
CA THR A 438 -13.51 0.29 -14.14
C THR A 438 -13.35 -0.47 -12.83
N ALA A 439 -13.04 0.24 -11.73
CA ALA A 439 -12.94 -0.37 -10.41
C ALA A 439 -14.29 -0.93 -9.93
N THR A 440 -15.38 -0.21 -10.17
CA THR A 440 -16.75 -0.67 -9.84
C THR A 440 -17.11 -1.94 -10.61
N LYS A 441 -16.82 -1.98 -11.92
CA LYS A 441 -17.06 -3.14 -12.77
C LYS A 441 -16.30 -4.36 -12.27
N THR A 442 -15.01 -4.21 -11.96
CA THR A 442 -14.20 -5.31 -11.42
C THR A 442 -14.74 -5.83 -10.09
N ARG A 443 -15.10 -4.93 -9.16
CA ARG A 443 -15.69 -5.32 -7.87
C ARG A 443 -17.04 -6.02 -8.03
N LEU A 444 -17.88 -5.57 -8.98
CA LEU A 444 -19.16 -6.19 -9.28
C LEU A 444 -18.96 -7.64 -9.76
N ILE A 445 -18.05 -7.85 -10.72
CA ILE A 445 -17.73 -9.18 -11.23
C ILE A 445 -17.20 -10.09 -10.11
N GLN A 446 -16.25 -9.59 -9.30
CA GLN A 446 -15.74 -10.32 -8.13
C GLN A 446 -16.85 -10.69 -7.14
N ARG A 447 -17.80 -9.79 -6.91
CA ARG A 447 -18.95 -10.05 -6.03
C ARG A 447 -19.86 -11.11 -6.61
N VAL A 448 -20.24 -11.02 -7.88
CA VAL A 448 -21.12 -12.00 -8.54
C VAL A 448 -20.47 -13.39 -8.50
N ILE A 449 -19.21 -13.50 -8.95
CA ILE A 449 -18.47 -14.77 -8.93
C ILE A 449 -18.35 -15.30 -7.49
N GLY A 450 -17.99 -14.44 -6.53
CA GLY A 450 -17.86 -14.83 -5.13
C GLY A 450 -19.18 -15.28 -4.49
N THR A 451 -20.31 -14.68 -4.88
CA THR A 451 -21.64 -15.06 -4.38
C THR A 451 -22.06 -16.41 -4.96
N ILE A 452 -21.85 -16.64 -6.26
CA ILE A 452 -22.12 -17.93 -6.91
C ILE A 452 -21.26 -19.02 -6.27
N PHE A 453 -19.95 -18.77 -6.12
CA PHE A 453 -19.04 -19.72 -5.47
C PHE A 453 -19.44 -19.98 -4.02
N GLY A 454 -19.80 -18.94 -3.27
CA GLY A 454 -20.26 -19.05 -1.88
C GLY A 454 -21.54 -19.88 -1.74
N VAL A 455 -22.51 -19.70 -2.64
CA VAL A 455 -23.75 -20.50 -2.67
C VAL A 455 -23.45 -21.96 -3.02
N LEU A 456 -22.56 -22.22 -3.98
CA LEU A 456 -22.16 -23.58 -4.35
C LEU A 456 -21.46 -24.30 -3.19
N VAL A 457 -20.50 -23.65 -2.54
CA VAL A 457 -19.77 -24.23 -1.40
C VAL A 457 -20.69 -24.37 -0.19
N GLY A 458 -21.47 -23.34 0.13
CA GLY A 458 -22.43 -23.37 1.24
C GLY A 458 -23.47 -24.48 1.06
N GLY A 459 -24.05 -24.58 -0.14
CA GLY A 459 -24.99 -25.65 -0.48
C GLY A 459 -24.34 -27.03 -0.41
N SER A 460 -23.07 -27.17 -0.79
CA SER A 460 -22.33 -28.44 -0.66
C SER A 460 -22.15 -28.85 0.81
N PHE A 461 -21.84 -27.90 1.70
CA PHE A 461 -21.73 -28.17 3.15
C PHE A 461 -23.08 -28.53 3.78
N GLU A 462 -24.17 -27.89 3.35
CA GLU A 462 -25.52 -28.19 3.82
C GLU A 462 -25.96 -29.58 3.35
N LEU A 463 -25.65 -29.96 2.11
CA LEU A 463 -25.83 -31.32 1.59
C LEU A 463 -25.02 -32.36 2.38
N PHE A 464 -23.78 -32.05 2.78
CA PHE A 464 -22.97 -32.93 3.63
C PHE A 464 -23.56 -33.09 5.03
N ASN A 465 -24.07 -32.02 5.65
CA ASN A 465 -24.74 -32.08 6.95
C ASN A 465 -26.07 -32.85 6.90
N VAL A 466 -26.85 -32.68 5.84
CA VAL A 466 -28.11 -33.43 5.62
C VAL A 466 -27.83 -34.91 5.34
N ALA A 467 -26.76 -35.24 4.61
CA ALA A 467 -26.34 -36.62 4.42
C ALA A 467 -25.92 -37.29 5.74
N LEU A 468 -25.15 -36.59 6.58
CA LEU A 468 -24.73 -37.06 7.90
C LEU A 468 -25.91 -37.26 8.88
N SER A 469 -26.94 -36.41 8.82
CA SER A 469 -28.14 -36.56 9.66
C SER A 469 -29.10 -37.66 9.18
N LEU A 470 -29.18 -37.90 7.86
CA LEU A 470 -29.88 -39.05 7.28
C LEU A 470 -29.20 -40.38 7.64
N GLU A 471 -27.87 -40.43 7.60
CA GLU A 471 -27.11 -41.63 7.96
C GLU A 471 -27.20 -41.93 9.48
N ALA A 472 -27.30 -40.90 10.32
CA ALA A 472 -27.52 -41.03 11.76
C ALA A 472 -28.96 -41.38 12.17
N SER A 473 -29.96 -41.21 11.29
CA SER A 473 -31.37 -41.54 11.54
C SER A 473 -31.82 -42.88 10.95
N LEU A 474 -31.03 -43.45 10.04
CA LEU A 474 -31.22 -44.78 9.47
C LEU A 474 -30.35 -45.87 10.14
N GLY A 475 -29.66 -45.52 11.23
CA GLY A 475 -28.90 -46.43 12.09
C GLY A 475 -29.68 -46.92 13.30
#